data_AF-A0A5K1FTG8-F1
#
_entry.id   AF-A0A5K1FTG8-F1
#
_cell.length_a   1.000
_cell.length_b   1.000
_cell.length_c   1.000
_cell.angle_alpha   90.00
_cell.angle_beta   90.00
_cell.angle_gamma   90.00
#
_symmetry.space_group_name_H-M   'P 1'
#
loop_
_entity.id
_entity.type
_entity.pdbx_description
1 polymer ?
#
loop_
_entity_poly.entity_id
_entity_poly.type
_entity_poly.pdbx_seq_one_letter_code
_entity_poly.pdbx_strand_id
1 'polypeptide(L)' 'ALSKTLTVDEVYYLREQFTLLEPNKNGCISLDNIRM' A
#
# COMPACT_ATOMS: atom_id res chain seq x y z
N ALA A 1 -0.65 -19.43 -11.93
CA ALA A 1 0.11 -18.16 -11.92
C ALA A 1 1.35 -18.35 -11.06
N LEU A 2 2.54 -17.99 -11.54
CA LEU A 2 3.76 -17.99 -10.74
C LEU A 2 3.62 -16.84 -9.73
N SER A 3 3.04 -17.14 -8.56
CA SER A 3 2.91 -16.16 -7.49
C SER A 3 4.32 -15.89 -6.98
N LYS A 4 4.98 -14.87 -7.53
CA LYS A 4 6.18 -14.30 -6.91
C LYS A 4 5.69 -13.72 -5.60
N THR A 5 5.76 -14.52 -4.54
CA THR A 5 5.52 -14.03 -3.19
C THR A 5 6.52 -12.92 -2.97
N LEU A 6 6.02 -11.71 -2.69
CA LEU A 6 6.87 -10.60 -2.30
C LEU A 6 7.70 -11.02 -1.10
N THR A 7 8.97 -10.63 -1.07
CA THR A 7 9.79 -10.84 0.12
C THR A 7 9.23 -10.01 1.28
N VAL A 8 9.61 -10.37 2.51
CA VAL A 8 9.12 -9.67 3.71
C VAL A 8 9.43 -8.17 3.64
N ASP A 9 10.61 -7.79 3.17
CA ASP A 9 11.02 -6.40 2.95
C ASP A 9 10.12 -5.66 1.96
N GLU A 10 9.79 -6.28 0.82
CA GLU A 10 8.91 -5.66 -0.19
C GLU A 10 7.49 -5.43 0.35
N VAL A 11 6.97 -6.37 1.14
CA VAL A 11 5.67 -6.21 1.82
C VAL A 11 5.73 -5.11 2.87
N TYR A 12 6.83 -5.01 3.61
CA TYR A 12 7.05 -3.98 4.61
C TYR A 12 7.09 -2.59 3.97
N TYR A 13 7.87 -2.44 2.90
CA TYR A 13 7.96 -1.20 2.11
C TYR A 13 6.59 -0.77 1.57
N LEU A 14 5.82 -1.69 0.99
CA LEU A 14 4.47 -1.39 0.51
C LEU A 14 3.52 -0.95 1.62
N ARG A 15 3.61 -1.53 2.81
CA ARG A 15 2.81 -1.10 3.97
C ARG A 15 3.17 0.29 4.45
N GLU A 16 4.46 0.63 4.44
CA GLU A 16 4.92 1.96 4.81
C GLU A 16 4.41 3.00 3.81
N GLN A 17 4.59 2.76 2.51
CA GLN A 17 4.07 3.62 1.44
C GLN A 17 2.54 3.74 1.49
N PHE A 18 1.84 2.64 1.77
CA PHE A 18 0.39 2.64 1.95
C PHE A 18 -0.04 3.53 3.12
N THR A 19 0.71 3.51 4.23
CA THR A 19 0.43 4.35 5.40
C THR A 19 0.68 5.83 5.11
N LEU A 20 1.71 6.16 4.32
CA LEU A 20 2.02 7.53 3.91
C LEU A 20 0.92 8.16 3.04
N LEU A 21 0.15 7.34 2.31
CA LEU A 21 -0.97 7.79 1.50
C LEU A 21 -2.24 8.09 2.32
N GLU A 22 -2.14 8.08 3.66
CA GLU A 22 -3.22 8.41 4.59
C GLU A 22 -4.55 7.72 4.25
N PRO A 23 -4.58 6.37 4.31
CA PRO A 23 -5.77 5.60 3.99
C PRO A 23 -6.91 5.99 4.93
N ASN A 24 -8.14 5.98 4.40
CA ASN A 24 -9.31 6.33 5.16
C ASN A 24 -9.57 5.34 6.32
N LYS A 25 -10.57 5.63 7.17
CA LYS A 25 -10.92 4.78 8.33
C LYS A 25 -11.29 3.34 7.97
N ASN A 26 -11.58 3.06 6.70
CA ASN A 26 -11.87 1.71 6.20
C ASN A 26 -10.61 0.99 5.70
N GLY A 27 -9.43 1.60 5.81
CA GLY A 27 -8.18 1.05 5.29
C GLY A 27 -8.13 1.06 3.77
N CYS A 28 -8.77 2.04 3.12
CA CYS A 28 -8.73 2.20 1.67
C CYS A 28 -8.09 3.54 1.29
N ILE A 29 -7.28 3.53 0.23
CA ILE A 29 -6.77 4.74 -0.40
C ILE A 29 -7.82 5.20 -1.41
N SER A 30 -8.26 6.45 -1.29
CA SER A 30 -9.16 7.07 -2.26
C SER A 30 -8.37 7.73 -3.38
N LEU A 31 -9.00 7.96 -4.54
CA LEU A 31 -8.33 8.59 -5.68
C LEU A 31 -7.80 10.00 -5.37
N ASP A 32 -8.41 10.66 -4.38
CA ASP A 32 -7.95 11.93 -3.80
C ASP A 32 -6.54 11.82 -3.20
N ASN A 33 -6.25 10.73 -2.49
CA ASN A 33 -4.96 10.49 -1.85
C ASN A 33 -3.83 10.18 -2.87
N ILE A 34 -4.17 9.75 -4.09
CA ILE A 34 -3.20 9.34 -5.13
C ILE A 34 -2.82 10.50 -6.05
N ARG A 35 -3.63 11.56 -6.10
CA ARG A 35 -3.52 12.65 -7.09
C ARG A 35 -2.76 13.89 -6.61
N MET A 36 -2.06 13.84 -5.47
CA MET A 36 -1.13 14.91 -5.09
C MET A 36 0.14 14.88 -5.93
#